data_AF-A0A8H6AZQ2-F1
#
_entry.id   AF-A0A8H6AZQ2-F1
#
_cell.length_a   1.000
_cell.length_b   1.000
_cell.length_c   1.000
_cell.angle_alpha   90.00
_cell.angle_beta   90.00
_cell.angle_gamma   90.00
#
_symmetry.space_group_name_H-M   'P 1'
#
loop_
_entity.id
_entity.type
_entity.pdbx_description
1 polymer ?
#
loop_
_entity_poly.entity_id
_entity_poly.type
_entity_poly.pdbx_seq_one_letter_code
_entity_poly.pdbx_strand_id
1 'polypeptide(L)'
;MSGVITINFKVMKNGIADLGMKSPIYLPGPVEPHYGPGRYLTFEGFSVDHHGKQHYMDVTVAYRETILRCIEYLRRFGYSDYQIYLLLSCAPVQGHVAGIVDIPNACTTLGLPMDIFDFDISPSGPAKKLDMGSCAFETGVTEGKVTKGGENSEHSFGGGLTFK
;
A
#
# COMPACT_ATOMS: atom_id res chain seq x y z
N MET A 1 -12.35 7.93 -13.22
CA MET A 1 -13.59 8.60 -12.80
C MET A 1 -13.68 9.92 -13.53
N SER A 2 -14.82 10.24 -14.14
CA SER A 2 -15.07 11.56 -14.74
C SER A 2 -15.55 12.52 -13.68
N GLY A 3 -15.11 13.77 -13.73
CA GLY A 3 -15.47 14.77 -12.73
C GLY A 3 -15.23 16.20 -13.22
N VAL A 4 -15.56 17.18 -12.38
CA VAL A 4 -15.36 18.61 -12.63
C VAL A 4 -14.53 19.19 -11.49
N ILE A 5 -13.48 19.93 -11.82
CA ILE A 5 -12.62 20.62 -10.85
C ILE A 5 -12.75 22.12 -11.11
N THR A 6 -12.98 22.91 -10.06
CA THR A 6 -12.94 24.37 -10.12
C THR A 6 -11.60 24.84 -9.57
N ILE A 7 -10.83 25.60 -10.36
CA ILE A 7 -9.47 26.04 -9.98
C ILE A 7 -9.41 27.58 -10.01
N ASN A 8 -8.76 28.17 -9.01
CA ASN A 8 -8.42 29.60 -8.99
C ASN A 8 -6.90 29.76 -9.15
N PHE A 9 -6.48 30.56 -10.14
CA PHE A 9 -5.07 30.84 -10.40
C PHE A 9 -4.70 32.25 -9.94
N LYS A 10 -3.55 32.37 -9.27
CA LYS A 10 -2.90 33.64 -8.95
C LYS A 10 -1.42 33.53 -9.28
N VAL A 11 -0.83 34.64 -9.72
CA VAL A 11 0.60 34.68 -10.10
C VAL A 11 1.37 35.48 -9.07
N MET A 12 2.42 34.87 -8.52
CA MET A 12 3.43 35.55 -7.72
C MET A 12 4.55 36.01 -8.63
N LYS A 13 4.66 37.33 -8.87
CA LYS A 13 5.78 37.89 -9.64
C LYS A 13 7.07 37.62 -8.87
N ASN A 14 8.12 37.20 -9.58
CA ASN A 14 9.43 36.80 -9.02
C ASN A 14 9.42 35.61 -8.03
N GLY A 15 8.31 34.86 -7.92
CA GLY A 15 8.15 33.86 -6.85
C GLY A 15 9.20 32.74 -6.81
N ILE A 16 9.78 32.34 -7.94
CA ILE A 16 10.85 31.30 -7.95
C ILE A 16 12.10 31.80 -7.24
N ALA A 17 12.52 33.04 -7.51
CA ALA A 17 13.70 33.63 -6.88
C ALA A 17 13.42 33.94 -5.41
N ASP A 18 12.24 34.51 -5.11
CA ASP A 18 11.88 34.89 -3.74
C ASP A 18 11.72 33.67 -2.81
N LEU A 19 11.16 32.56 -3.31
CA LEU A 19 10.99 31.33 -2.53
C LEU A 19 12.23 30.42 -2.56
N GLY A 20 13.14 30.61 -3.52
CA GLY A 20 14.34 29.78 -3.69
C GLY A 20 14.05 28.30 -3.98
N MET A 21 12.85 27.98 -4.45
CA MET A 21 12.37 26.60 -4.60
C MET A 21 12.65 26.03 -6.00
N LYS A 22 13.11 24.78 -6.05
CA LYS A 22 13.27 24.01 -7.30
C LYS A 22 12.09 23.10 -7.61
N SER A 23 11.36 22.67 -6.58
CA SER A 23 10.24 21.73 -6.68
C SER A 23 8.94 22.42 -6.25
N PRO A 24 7.78 21.98 -6.79
CA PRO A 24 6.49 22.49 -6.36
C PRO A 24 6.27 22.28 -4.86
N ILE A 25 5.60 23.23 -4.23
CA ILE A 25 5.09 23.13 -2.87
C ILE A 25 3.58 23.34 -2.91
N TYR A 26 2.87 22.71 -1.99
CA TYR A 26 1.44 22.89 -1.85
C TYR A 26 1.07 22.90 -0.37
N LEU A 27 -0.04 23.56 -0.06
CA LEU A 27 -0.69 23.47 1.22
C LEU A 27 -1.89 22.53 1.07
N PRO A 28 -1.98 21.44 1.83
CA PRO A 28 -3.15 20.57 1.80
C PRO A 28 -4.39 21.33 2.29
N GLY A 29 -5.57 20.83 1.91
CA GLY A 29 -6.84 21.40 2.36
C GLY A 29 -6.99 21.31 3.89
N PRO A 30 -7.79 22.19 4.52
CA PRO A 30 -7.97 22.23 5.97
C PRO A 30 -8.69 20.99 6.52
N VAL A 31 -9.33 20.20 5.66
CA VAL A 31 -10.01 18.95 6.02
C VAL A 31 -9.24 17.83 5.37
N GLU A 32 -8.43 17.14 6.15
CA GLU A 32 -7.86 15.87 5.75
C GLU A 32 -8.99 14.83 5.65
N PRO A 33 -8.97 13.95 4.65
CA PRO A 33 -9.94 12.87 4.54
C PRO A 33 -9.68 11.86 5.66
N HIS A 34 -10.25 12.11 6.83
CA HIS A 34 -10.26 11.19 7.96
C HIS A 34 -11.35 10.15 7.70
N TYR A 35 -10.95 8.90 7.42
CA TYR A 35 -11.87 7.81 7.09
C TYR A 35 -12.42 7.07 8.32
N GLY A 36 -12.53 7.74 9.48
CA GLY A 36 -13.01 7.15 10.73
C GLY A 36 -12.34 7.75 11.98
N PRO A 37 -12.54 7.16 13.18
CA PRO A 37 -11.90 7.55 14.45
C PRO A 37 -10.34 7.43 14.49
N GLY A 38 -9.65 7.44 13.36
CA GLY A 38 -8.19 7.44 13.29
C GLY A 38 -7.55 6.12 13.67
N ARG A 39 -8.29 5.00 13.62
CA ARG A 39 -7.74 3.69 13.97
C ARG A 39 -7.04 3.08 12.77
N TYR A 40 -5.70 3.12 12.82
CA TYR A 40 -4.84 2.46 11.85
C TYR A 40 -4.22 1.21 12.46
N LEU A 41 -4.24 0.12 11.71
CA LEU A 41 -3.38 -1.02 11.95
C LEU A 41 -2.10 -0.84 11.14
N THR A 42 -0.98 -0.64 11.82
CA THR A 42 0.30 -0.34 11.18
C THR A 42 1.13 -1.60 11.01
N PHE A 43 1.60 -1.82 9.79
CA PHE A 43 2.55 -2.87 9.44
C PHE A 43 3.93 -2.23 9.22
N GLU A 44 4.98 -2.99 9.48
CA GLU A 44 6.37 -2.56 9.31
C GLU A 44 7.12 -3.53 8.39
N GLY A 45 8.11 -2.99 7.69
CA GLY A 45 9.01 -3.76 6.85
C GLY A 45 10.40 -3.15 6.84
N PHE A 46 11.38 -4.01 6.56
CA PHE A 46 12.80 -3.69 6.56
C PHE A 46 13.42 -4.02 5.21
N SER A 47 14.61 -3.49 4.93
CA SER A 47 15.40 -3.80 3.71
C SER A 47 15.97 -5.23 3.70
N VAL A 48 15.19 -6.22 4.12
CA VAL A 48 15.48 -7.65 4.07
C VAL A 48 14.40 -8.29 3.22
N ASP A 49 14.75 -8.86 2.07
CA ASP A 49 13.73 -9.47 1.23
C ASP A 49 13.15 -10.75 1.86
N HIS A 50 12.00 -11.20 1.37
CA HIS A 50 11.35 -12.45 1.77
C HIS A 50 12.20 -13.74 1.65
N HIS A 51 13.35 -13.72 0.94
CA HIS A 51 14.31 -14.83 0.90
C HIS A 51 15.36 -14.73 2.03
N GLY A 52 15.26 -13.70 2.87
CA GLY A 52 16.17 -13.41 3.96
C GLY A 52 17.45 -12.68 3.53
N LYS A 53 17.55 -12.20 2.28
CA LYS A 53 18.72 -11.45 1.83
C LYS A 53 18.61 -10.01 2.30
N GLN A 54 19.68 -9.58 2.98
CA GLN A 54 19.87 -8.19 3.39
C GLN A 54 20.21 -7.30 2.19
N HIS A 55 19.52 -6.16 2.09
CA HIS A 55 19.82 -5.05 1.17
C HIS A 55 20.29 -3.83 1.96
N TYR A 56 21.01 -2.92 1.30
CA TYR A 56 21.56 -1.74 1.95
C TYR A 56 20.64 -0.54 1.71
N MET A 57 19.98 -0.07 2.78
CA MET A 57 19.13 1.13 2.77
C MET A 57 18.08 1.15 1.65
N ASP A 58 17.57 -0.02 1.27
CA ASP A 58 16.61 -0.15 0.18
C ASP A 58 15.18 0.01 0.71
N VAL A 59 14.64 1.22 0.54
CA VAL A 59 13.26 1.58 0.88
C VAL A 59 12.25 0.84 0.01
N THR A 60 12.61 0.48 -1.22
CA THR A 60 11.71 -0.24 -2.14
C THR A 60 11.47 -1.67 -1.65
N VAL A 61 12.54 -2.35 -1.24
CA VAL A 61 12.44 -3.67 -0.61
C VAL A 61 11.68 -3.57 0.70
N ALA A 62 12.03 -2.60 1.57
CA ALA A 62 11.33 -2.40 2.84
C ALA A 62 9.82 -2.21 2.66
N TYR A 63 9.41 -1.35 1.71
CA TYR A 63 8.00 -1.09 1.47
C TYR A 63 7.27 -2.28 0.85
N ARG A 64 7.94 -3.04 -0.02
CA ARG A 64 7.40 -4.30 -0.55
C ARG A 64 7.11 -5.28 0.58
N GLU A 65 8.08 -5.49 1.48
CA GLU A 65 7.90 -6.38 2.63
C GLU A 65 6.79 -5.91 3.55
N THR A 66 6.67 -4.59 3.77
CA THR A 66 5.58 -4.01 4.56
C THR A 66 4.21 -4.38 3.98
N ILE A 67 4.05 -4.27 2.65
CA ILE A 67 2.82 -4.67 1.96
C ILE A 67 2.58 -6.18 2.07
N LEU A 68 3.63 -7.01 1.94
CA LEU A 68 3.51 -8.46 2.09
C LEU A 68 3.02 -8.86 3.50
N ARG A 69 3.49 -8.19 4.56
CA ARG A 69 2.96 -8.42 5.93
C ARG A 69 1.48 -8.08 6.06
N CYS A 70 1.03 -7.00 5.42
CA CYS A 70 -0.38 -6.65 5.38
C CYS A 70 -1.21 -7.71 4.63
N ILE A 71 -0.68 -8.22 3.50
CA ILE A 71 -1.34 -9.29 2.73
C ILE A 71 -1.45 -10.58 3.55
N GLU A 72 -0.35 -11.01 4.18
CA GLU A 72 -0.33 -12.19 5.06
C GLU A 72 -1.35 -12.07 6.19
N TYR A 73 -1.49 -10.87 6.78
CA TYR A 73 -2.44 -10.62 7.84
C TYR A 73 -3.90 -10.73 7.37
N LEU A 74 -4.26 -10.05 6.27
CA LEU A 74 -5.63 -10.05 5.74
C LEU A 74 -6.03 -11.42 5.18
N ARG A 75 -5.09 -12.22 4.68
CA ARG A 75 -5.34 -13.61 4.25
C ARG A 75 -5.92 -14.48 5.37
N ARG A 76 -5.60 -14.18 6.63
CA ARG A 76 -6.15 -14.90 7.80
C ARG A 76 -7.67 -14.77 7.92
N PHE A 77 -8.25 -13.70 7.39
CA PHE A 77 -9.69 -13.43 7.39
C PHE A 77 -10.44 -13.99 6.18
N GLY A 78 -9.73 -14.64 5.23
CA GLY A 78 -10.36 -15.27 4.06
C GLY A 78 -10.27 -14.46 2.77
N TYR A 79 -9.62 -13.30 2.78
CA TYR A 79 -9.33 -12.56 1.55
C TYR A 79 -8.35 -13.32 0.65
N SER A 80 -8.58 -13.24 -0.65
CA SER A 80 -7.59 -13.60 -1.66
C SER A 80 -6.56 -12.47 -1.82
N ASP A 81 -5.36 -12.84 -2.28
CA ASP A 81 -4.27 -11.88 -2.45
C ASP A 81 -4.61 -10.78 -3.47
N TYR A 82 -5.40 -11.12 -4.50
CA TYR A 82 -5.92 -10.18 -5.48
C TYR A 82 -6.85 -9.14 -4.87
N GLN A 83 -7.80 -9.59 -4.03
CA GLN A 83 -8.70 -8.68 -3.33
C GLN A 83 -7.92 -7.71 -2.45
N ILE A 84 -6.88 -8.21 -1.76
CA ILE A 84 -6.05 -7.37 -0.90
C ILE A 84 -5.23 -6.39 -1.74
N TYR A 85 -4.61 -6.83 -2.83
CA TYR A 85 -3.84 -5.94 -3.69
C TYR A 85 -4.69 -4.82 -4.29
N LEU A 86 -5.89 -5.15 -4.78
CA LEU A 86 -6.86 -4.16 -5.26
C LEU A 86 -7.30 -3.22 -4.14
N LEU A 87 -7.58 -3.76 -2.94
CA LEU A 87 -7.94 -2.97 -1.77
C LEU A 87 -6.84 -1.98 -1.40
N LEU A 88 -5.59 -2.42 -1.29
CA LEU A 88 -4.46 -1.55 -0.94
C LEU A 88 -4.16 -0.49 -2.02
N SER A 89 -4.60 -0.72 -3.26
CA SER A 89 -4.44 0.23 -4.36
C SER A 89 -5.48 1.36 -4.35
N CYS A 90 -6.64 1.14 -3.74
CA CYS A 90 -7.76 2.10 -3.76
C CYS A 90 -8.14 2.63 -2.38
N ALA A 91 -7.89 1.86 -1.32
CA ALA A 91 -8.11 2.27 0.05
C ALA A 91 -7.13 3.38 0.43
N PRO A 92 -7.54 4.29 1.32
CA PRO A 92 -6.71 5.40 1.78
C PRO A 92 -5.69 4.93 2.82
N VAL A 93 -4.81 4.02 2.41
CA VAL A 93 -3.70 3.51 3.23
C VAL A 93 -2.59 4.55 3.31
N GLN A 94 -1.88 4.56 4.43
CA GLN A 94 -0.80 5.52 4.67
C GLN A 94 0.55 4.83 4.66
N GLY A 95 1.30 4.98 3.57
CA GLY A 95 2.68 4.53 3.46
C GLY A 95 3.65 5.59 3.94
N HIS A 96 4.55 5.24 4.87
CA HIS A 96 5.59 6.14 5.35
C HIS A 96 6.98 5.52 5.26
N VAL A 97 7.96 6.34 4.90
CA VAL A 97 9.36 6.06 5.17
C VAL A 97 9.61 6.45 6.62
N ALA A 98 9.66 5.47 7.51
CA ALA A 98 9.71 5.68 8.95
C ALA A 98 11.12 6.01 9.44
N GLY A 99 12.13 5.36 8.87
CA GLY A 99 13.53 5.58 9.25
C GLY A 99 14.49 5.15 8.15
N ILE A 100 15.50 5.98 7.90
CA ILE A 100 16.56 5.72 6.92
C ILE A 100 17.95 6.04 7.48
N VAL A 101 18.12 5.95 8.79
CA VAL A 101 19.40 6.25 9.45
C VAL A 101 20.04 4.99 10.07
N ASP A 102 19.27 3.91 10.22
CA ASP A 102 19.67 2.71 10.94
C ASP A 102 20.31 1.68 10.01
N ILE A 103 21.55 1.95 9.60
CA ILE A 103 22.33 1.06 8.73
C ILE A 103 22.38 -0.36 9.32
N PRO A 104 22.09 -1.42 8.53
CA PRO A 104 21.89 -1.42 7.07
C PRO A 104 20.43 -1.26 6.60
N ASN A 105 19.47 -1.12 7.50
CA ASN A 105 18.05 -1.21 7.20
C ASN A 105 17.40 0.16 6.96
N ALA A 106 16.60 0.26 5.90
CA ALA A 106 15.52 1.22 5.86
C ALA A 106 14.28 0.60 6.54
N CYS A 107 13.52 1.42 7.27
CA CYS A 107 12.26 1.06 7.88
C CYS A 107 11.13 1.81 7.17
N THR A 108 10.10 1.07 6.77
CA THR A 108 8.88 1.63 6.20
C THR A 108 7.67 1.10 6.94
N THR A 109 6.61 1.91 6.99
CA THR A 109 5.35 1.52 7.61
C THR A 109 4.18 1.69 6.65
N LEU A 110 3.13 0.90 6.87
CA LEU A 110 1.86 0.99 6.18
C LEU A 110 0.73 1.00 7.21
N GLY A 111 0.02 2.12 7.33
CA GLY A 111 -1.20 2.23 8.10
C GLY A 111 -2.41 1.80 7.28
N LEU A 112 -3.06 0.71 7.68
CA LEU A 112 -4.34 0.26 7.14
C LEU A 112 -5.49 0.81 8.01
N PRO A 113 -6.38 1.68 7.50
CA PRO A 113 -7.51 2.17 8.27
C PRO A 113 -8.45 1.01 8.58
N MET A 114 -8.71 0.75 9.85
CA MET A 114 -9.55 -0.38 10.29
C MET A 114 -11.04 -0.13 10.04
N ASP A 115 -11.43 1.13 9.95
CA ASP A 115 -12.84 1.54 9.86
C ASP A 115 -13.44 1.33 8.46
N ILE A 116 -12.63 0.87 7.49
CA ILE A 116 -13.12 0.47 6.15
C ILE A 116 -13.71 -0.94 6.13
N PHE A 117 -13.56 -1.71 7.22
CA PHE A 117 -14.04 -3.08 7.34
C PHE A 117 -15.31 -3.15 8.19
N ASP A 118 -16.27 -3.98 7.78
CA ASP A 118 -17.51 -4.23 8.54
C ASP A 118 -17.31 -5.14 9.77
N PHE A 119 -16.09 -5.63 9.98
CA PHE A 119 -15.71 -6.50 11.09
C PHE A 119 -14.38 -6.04 11.69
N ASP A 120 -14.15 -6.39 12.95
CA ASP A 120 -12.93 -6.01 13.64
C ASP A 120 -11.74 -6.83 13.13
N ILE A 121 -10.77 -6.13 12.54
CA ILE A 121 -9.48 -6.69 12.12
C ILE A 121 -8.39 -6.49 13.18
N SER A 122 -8.74 -6.06 14.40
CA SER A 122 -7.76 -5.88 15.48
C SER A 122 -7.00 -7.19 15.75
N PRO A 123 -5.74 -7.12 16.20
CA PRO A 123 -4.97 -8.31 16.56
C PRO A 123 -5.58 -9.05 17.77
N SER A 124 -6.58 -9.89 17.52
CA SER A 124 -7.25 -10.71 18.53
C SER A 124 -7.15 -12.19 18.17
N GLY A 125 -6.17 -12.91 18.73
CA GLY A 125 -6.09 -14.37 18.67
C GLY A 125 -6.24 -14.99 17.27
N PRO A 126 -6.83 -16.19 17.14
CA PRO A 126 -7.08 -16.83 15.85
C PRO A 126 -8.14 -16.06 15.05
N ALA A 127 -7.82 -15.71 13.81
CA ALA A 127 -8.75 -15.02 12.92
C ALA A 127 -9.85 -15.99 12.46
N LYS A 128 -11.09 -15.52 12.47
CA LYS A 128 -12.21 -16.25 11.87
C LYS A 128 -12.18 -16.02 10.36
N LYS A 129 -11.99 -17.08 9.58
CA LYS A 129 -12.13 -17.01 8.12
C LYS A 129 -13.57 -16.69 7.76
N LEU A 130 -13.76 -15.63 7.01
CA LEU A 130 -15.03 -15.19 6.44
C LEU A 130 -15.05 -15.54 4.94
N ASP A 131 -16.25 -15.67 4.38
CA ASP A 131 -16.43 -15.75 2.94
C ASP A 131 -16.43 -14.32 2.36
N MET A 132 -15.34 -13.96 1.71
CA MET A 132 -15.16 -12.64 1.11
C MET A 132 -15.69 -12.56 -0.33
N GLY A 133 -16.26 -13.65 -0.85
CA GLY A 133 -16.61 -13.77 -2.26
C GLY A 133 -15.39 -13.66 -3.19
N SER A 134 -15.64 -13.36 -4.46
CA SER A 134 -14.60 -13.16 -5.48
C SER A 134 -14.49 -11.69 -5.88
N CYS A 135 -13.30 -11.26 -6.30
CA CYS A 135 -13.15 -10.02 -7.04
C CYS A 135 -13.66 -10.17 -8.49
N ALA A 136 -13.85 -9.05 -9.19
CA ALA A 136 -14.23 -9.08 -10.60
C ALA A 136 -13.13 -9.74 -11.44
N PHE A 137 -13.50 -10.78 -12.18
CA PHE A 137 -12.66 -11.46 -13.16
C PHE A 137 -13.26 -11.30 -14.56
N GLU A 138 -12.44 -11.54 -15.59
CA GLU A 138 -12.92 -11.63 -16.97
C GLU A 138 -13.93 -12.79 -17.14
N THR A 139 -14.86 -12.64 -18.08
CA THR A 139 -15.91 -13.64 -18.33
C THR A 139 -15.31 -15.01 -18.61
N GLY A 140 -15.65 -16.01 -17.79
CA GLY A 140 -15.16 -17.39 -17.92
C GLY A 140 -13.86 -17.67 -17.17
N VAL A 141 -13.31 -16.69 -16.44
CA VAL A 141 -12.12 -16.84 -15.60
C VAL A 141 -12.54 -16.78 -14.14
N THR A 142 -12.19 -17.80 -13.36
CA THR A 142 -12.46 -17.87 -11.91
C THR A 142 -11.22 -17.65 -11.04
N GLU A 143 -10.05 -17.65 -11.67
CA GLU A 143 -8.75 -17.49 -11.03
C GLU A 143 -7.78 -16.80 -12.00
N GLY A 144 -6.94 -15.88 -11.51
CA GLY A 144 -5.89 -15.31 -12.36
C GLY A 144 -4.74 -16.31 -12.54
N LYS A 145 -4.40 -16.62 -13.79
CA LYS A 145 -3.26 -17.49 -14.15
C LYS A 145 -2.08 -16.64 -14.61
N VAL A 146 -0.87 -16.91 -14.10
CA VAL A 146 0.36 -16.24 -14.56
C VAL A 146 0.75 -16.79 -15.92
N THR A 147 0.75 -15.93 -16.93
CA THR A 147 1.06 -16.28 -18.32
C THR A 147 2.52 -16.02 -18.69
N LYS A 148 3.19 -15.09 -18.01
CA LYS A 148 4.64 -14.82 -18.07
C LYS A 148 5.12 -14.23 -16.74
N GLY A 149 5.76 -15.05 -15.91
CA GLY A 149 6.53 -14.57 -14.75
C GLY A 149 8.00 -14.31 -15.11
N GLY A 150 8.69 -13.48 -14.34
CA GLY A 150 10.17 -13.41 -14.42
C GLY A 150 10.83 -14.73 -14.00
N GLU A 151 12.06 -14.98 -14.42
CA GLU A 151 12.80 -16.25 -14.24
C GLU A 151 12.84 -16.80 -12.80
N ASN A 152 12.61 -15.95 -11.78
CA ASN A 152 12.64 -16.30 -10.35
C ASN A 152 11.27 -16.12 -9.63
N SER A 153 10.16 -16.18 -10.36
CA SER A 153 8.82 -15.94 -9.79
C SER A 153 8.24 -17.24 -9.23
N GLU A 154 8.53 -17.56 -7.97
CA GLU A 154 8.02 -18.80 -7.33
C GLU A 154 6.58 -18.63 -6.77
N HIS A 155 6.16 -17.39 -6.47
CA HIS A 155 4.81 -17.09 -5.96
C HIS A 155 4.03 -16.17 -6.91
N SER A 156 2.86 -16.67 -7.34
CA SER A 156 1.95 -16.01 -8.28
C SER A 156 0.78 -15.36 -7.54
N PHE A 157 0.73 -14.03 -7.53
CA PHE A 157 -0.47 -13.27 -7.13
C PHE A 157 -1.26 -12.78 -8.35
N GLY A 158 -1.22 -13.58 -9.42
CA GLY A 158 -1.44 -13.26 -10.83
C GLY A 158 -1.96 -11.89 -11.26
N GLY A 159 -2.68 -11.86 -12.40
CA GLY A 159 -2.78 -10.62 -13.18
C GLY A 159 -1.41 -10.11 -13.68
N GLY A 160 -0.39 -10.98 -13.74
CA GLY A 160 0.97 -10.62 -14.14
C GLY A 160 1.85 -10.03 -13.03
N LEU A 161 1.36 -9.90 -11.79
CA LEU A 161 2.19 -9.51 -10.66
C LEU A 161 3.03 -10.70 -10.20
N THR A 162 4.28 -10.65 -10.61
CA THR A 162 5.33 -11.55 -10.16
C THR A 162 6.38 -10.73 -9.44
N PHE A 163 6.71 -11.11 -8.21
CA PHE A 163 7.82 -10.53 -7.49
C PHE A 163 8.96 -11.56 -7.44
N LYS A 164 10.19 -11.05 -7.46
CA LYS A 164 11.37 -11.80 -7.04
C LYS A 164 11.19 -12.26 -5.62
#